data_AF-A0A183B0W4-F1
#
_entry.id   AF-A0A183B0W4-F1
#
_cell.length_a   1.000
_cell.length_b   1.000
_cell.length_c   1.000
_cell.angle_alpha   90.00
_cell.angle_beta   90.00
_cell.angle_gamma   90.00
#
_symmetry.space_group_name_H-M   'P 1'
#
loop_
_entity.id
_entity.type
_entity.pdbx_description
1 polymer ?
#
loop_
_entity_poly.entity_id
_entity_poly.type
_entity_poly.pdbx_seq_one_letter_code
_entity_poly.pdbx_strand_id
1 'polypeptide(L)'
;MKRLRHKGRVRTKTVKKASRLIIERFYSRLTRDFHTNKKVCADIACINSKRLRNKIAGYVTHLMKRFEKGPVRGISVKLQEEERERRDNYTPEVSVYDTLSIELCPITQEMLQSMLSSIGNLPELPTSLLLLAWLGTKLQILLDHER
;
A
#
# COMPACT_ATOMS: atom_id res chain seq x y z
N MET A 1 26.44 37.43 -5.11
CA MET A 1 25.60 36.81 -4.06
C MET A 1 24.19 37.40 -4.10
N LYS A 2 23.21 36.74 -4.74
CA LYS A 2 21.88 37.35 -5.03
C LYS A 2 21.10 37.60 -3.73
N ARG A 3 20.92 38.88 -3.36
CA ARG A 3 19.93 39.34 -2.37
C ARG A 3 18.52 39.08 -2.93
N LEU A 4 17.83 38.08 -2.38
CA LEU A 4 16.42 37.82 -2.71
C LEU A 4 15.53 38.83 -1.97
N ARG A 5 14.93 39.76 -2.73
CA ARG A 5 13.87 40.67 -2.26
C ARG A 5 12.58 39.90 -1.96
N HIS A 6 11.76 40.49 -1.10
CA HIS A 6 10.75 39.87 -0.23
C HIS A 6 9.60 39.08 -0.91
N LYS A 7 9.49 37.80 -0.54
CA LYS A 7 8.20 37.16 -0.19
C LYS A 7 8.17 37.02 1.33
N GLY A 8 7.48 37.92 2.03
CA GLY A 8 7.70 38.30 3.43
C GLY A 8 7.68 37.21 4.53
N ARG A 9 7.37 35.95 4.21
CA ARG A 9 7.35 34.84 5.18
C ARG A 9 7.61 33.45 4.60
N VAL A 10 8.17 33.35 3.39
CA VAL A 10 8.44 32.04 2.78
C VAL A 10 9.68 31.41 3.43
N ARG A 11 9.54 30.17 3.91
CA ARG A 11 10.62 29.41 4.55
C ARG A 11 11.53 28.80 3.48
N THR A 12 12.84 28.82 3.72
CA THR A 12 13.86 28.31 2.79
C THR A 12 13.84 26.78 2.70
N LYS A 13 14.43 26.24 1.62
CA LYS A 13 14.55 24.79 1.38
C LYS A 13 15.25 24.06 2.52
N THR A 14 16.25 24.69 3.16
CA THR A 14 16.99 24.12 4.30
C THR A 14 16.09 23.86 5.50
N VAL A 15 15.25 24.84 5.86
CA VAL A 15 14.27 24.70 6.95
C VAL A 15 13.26 23.60 6.62
N LYS A 16 12.74 23.59 5.39
CA LYS A 16 11.75 22.57 4.96
C LYS A 16 12.35 21.17 4.94
N LYS A 17 13.57 20.99 4.42
CA LYS A 17 14.27 19.69 4.35
C LYS A 17 14.59 19.16 5.75
N ALA A 18 15.18 19.99 6.61
CA ALA A 18 15.50 19.60 7.99
C ALA A 18 14.25 19.19 8.79
N SER A 19 13.14 19.94 8.64
CA SER A 19 11.90 19.65 9.37
C SER A 19 11.27 18.32 8.93
N ARG A 20 11.29 18.00 7.63
CA ARG A 20 10.78 16.69 7.15
C ARG A 20 11.58 15.54 7.72
N LEU A 21 12.91 15.65 7.74
CA LEU A 21 13.80 14.64 8.30
C LEU A 21 13.59 14.43 9.81
N ILE A 22 13.32 15.51 10.55
CA ILE A 22 12.99 15.42 11.99
C ILE A 22 11.67 14.67 12.19
N ILE A 23 10.65 14.94 11.37
CA ILE A 23 9.33 14.28 11.48
C ILE A 23 9.41 12.80 11.12
N GLU A 24 10.12 12.48 10.04
CA GLU A 24 10.31 11.10 9.56
C GLU A 24 10.95 10.21 10.63
N ARG A 25 11.95 10.73 11.35
CA ARG A 25 12.70 9.96 12.36
C ARG A 25 12.08 10.00 13.75
N PHE A 26 11.45 11.11 14.15
CA PHE A 26 11.07 11.37 15.53
C PHE A 26 9.59 11.72 15.70
N TYR A 27 8.70 11.10 14.92
CA TYR A 27 7.26 11.35 15.01
C TYR A 27 6.69 11.19 16.42
N SER A 28 7.11 10.14 17.15
CA SER A 28 6.61 9.82 18.50
C SER A 28 6.91 10.88 19.56
N ARG A 29 7.96 11.69 19.38
CA ARG A 29 8.39 12.71 20.35
C ARG A 29 7.86 14.11 20.03
N LEU A 30 7.14 14.26 18.93
CA LEU A 30 6.67 15.55 18.44
C LEU A 30 5.20 15.78 18.82
N THR A 31 4.86 17.03 19.08
CA THR A 31 3.52 17.46 19.50
C THR A 31 3.01 18.59 18.60
N ARG A 32 1.82 19.12 18.87
CA ARG A 32 1.26 20.27 18.12
C ARG A 32 1.76 21.62 18.65
N ASP A 33 2.32 21.61 19.85
CA ASP A 33 2.77 22.80 20.55
C ASP A 33 4.15 23.26 20.12
N PHE A 34 4.33 24.57 20.08
CA PHE A 34 5.59 25.17 19.63
C PHE A 34 6.68 25.08 20.69
N HIS A 35 6.35 25.29 21.95
CA HIS A 35 7.36 25.37 23.01
C HIS A 35 8.00 24.01 23.30
N THR A 36 7.21 22.94 23.27
CA THR A 36 7.65 21.54 23.38
C THR A 36 8.53 21.16 22.20
N ASN A 37 8.05 21.35 20.97
CA ASN A 37 8.80 21.02 19.76
C ASN A 37 10.09 21.84 19.62
N LYS A 38 10.13 23.07 20.13
CA LYS A 38 11.35 23.89 20.19
C LYS A 38 12.42 23.27 21.09
N LYS A 39 12.03 22.69 22.23
CA LYS A 39 12.94 21.97 23.14
C LYS A 39 13.41 20.66 22.48
N VAL A 40 12.48 19.87 21.96
CA VAL A 40 12.77 18.62 21.25
C VAL A 40 13.72 18.83 20.06
N CYS A 41 13.54 19.91 19.28
CA CYS A 41 14.47 20.25 18.19
C CYS A 41 15.86 20.69 18.67
N ALA A 42 16.00 21.20 19.89
CA ALA A 42 17.30 21.53 20.48
C ALA A 42 18.05 20.26 20.90
N ASP A 43 17.33 19.25 21.37
CA ASP A 43 17.90 17.99 21.85
C ASP A 43 18.29 17.07 20.69
N ILE A 44 17.47 17.03 19.63
CA ILE A 44 17.68 16.13 18.48
C ILE A 44 18.79 16.62 17.54
N ALA A 45 18.93 17.93 17.37
CA ALA A 45 19.77 18.50 16.33
C ALA A 45 20.66 19.63 16.85
N CYS A 46 21.94 19.58 16.48
CA CYS A 46 22.91 20.64 16.75
C CYS A 46 22.59 21.90 15.92
N ILE A 47 21.68 22.74 16.42
CA ILE A 47 21.28 23.99 15.76
C ILE A 47 21.89 25.19 16.49
N ASN A 48 22.93 25.75 15.88
CA ASN A 48 23.74 26.84 16.44
C ASN A 48 22.96 28.16 16.57
N SER A 49 22.05 28.45 15.64
CA SER A 49 21.30 29.71 15.65
C SER A 49 19.90 29.58 16.24
N LYS A 50 19.60 30.40 17.25
CA LYS A 50 18.26 30.54 17.86
C LYS A 50 17.17 30.83 16.81
N ARG A 51 17.45 31.69 15.83
CA ARG A 51 16.49 32.03 14.77
C ARG A 51 16.20 30.84 13.84
N LEU A 52 17.21 30.03 13.51
CA LEU A 52 17.02 28.84 12.68
C LEU A 52 16.24 27.76 13.42
N ARG A 53 16.54 27.52 14.70
CA ARG A 53 15.81 26.59 15.56
C ARG A 53 14.32 26.92 15.62
N ASN A 54 13.99 28.19 15.84
CA ASN A 54 12.60 28.64 15.89
C ASN A 54 11.88 28.48 14.54
N LYS A 55 12.58 28.71 13.41
CA LYS A 55 12.02 28.50 12.07
C LYS A 55 11.71 27.03 11.78
N ILE A 56 12.60 26.13 12.21
CA ILE A 56 12.45 24.68 12.06
C ILE A 56 11.30 24.18 12.95
N ALA A 57 11.35 24.47 14.26
CA ALA A 57 10.30 24.09 15.20
C ALA A 57 8.92 24.61 14.75
N GLY A 58 8.85 25.86 14.27
CA GLY A 58 7.61 26.45 13.77
C GLY A 58 7.14 25.89 12.41
N TYR A 59 8.00 25.23 11.64
CA TYR A 59 7.57 24.51 10.44
C TYR A 59 7.16 23.08 10.77
N VAL A 60 7.83 22.43 11.73
CA VAL A 60 7.43 21.12 12.27
C VAL A 60 6.04 21.18 12.87
N THR A 61 5.73 22.16 13.73
CA THR A 61 4.37 22.33 14.28
C THR A 61 3.32 22.57 13.19
N HIS A 62 3.67 23.34 12.16
CA HIS A 62 2.77 23.57 11.04
C HIS A 62 2.47 22.28 10.27
N LEU A 63 3.46 21.39 10.12
CA LEU A 63 3.25 20.08 9.50
C LEU A 63 2.40 19.16 10.41
N MET A 64 2.59 19.17 11.73
CA MET A 64 1.77 18.39 12.66
C MET A 64 0.29 18.77 12.63
N LYS A 65 -0.02 20.07 12.54
CA LYS A 65 -1.40 20.54 12.35
C LYS A 65 -1.99 20.14 10.99
N ARG A 66 -1.16 19.83 9.99
CA ARG A 66 -1.62 19.34 8.69
C ARG A 66 -1.88 17.84 8.69
N PHE A 67 -1.15 17.06 9.48
CA PHE A 67 -1.40 15.62 9.61
C PHE A 67 -2.81 15.31 10.11
N GLU A 68 -3.38 16.15 10.97
CA GLU A 68 -4.79 16.04 11.40
C GLU A 68 -5.78 16.10 10.24
N LYS A 69 -5.51 16.95 9.26
CA LYS A 69 -6.42 17.19 8.14
C LYS A 69 -6.29 16.14 7.04
N GLY A 70 -5.23 15.33 7.08
CA GLY A 70 -4.97 14.30 6.09
C GLY A 70 -3.47 14.07 5.84
N PRO A 71 -3.16 13.17 4.89
CA PRO A 71 -1.79 12.79 4.60
C PRO A 71 -1.00 13.95 4.00
N VAL A 72 0.18 14.22 4.56
CA VAL A 72 1.08 15.28 4.10
C VAL A 72 2.03 14.71 3.04
N ARG A 73 2.02 15.28 1.83
CA ARG A 73 2.90 14.85 0.73
C ARG A 73 4.38 15.00 1.08
N GLY A 74 5.17 13.97 0.77
CA GLY A 74 6.64 13.98 0.88
C GLY A 74 7.17 13.80 2.30
N ILE A 75 6.40 13.17 3.18
CA ILE A 75 6.84 12.69 4.49
C ILE A 75 6.38 11.24 4.61
N SER A 76 7.32 10.32 4.74
CA SER A 76 7.10 8.94 5.14
C SER A 76 7.04 8.89 6.66
N VAL A 77 5.95 8.35 7.21
CA VAL A 77 5.93 7.91 8.59
C VAL A 77 5.79 6.40 8.52
N LYS A 78 6.74 5.67 9.10
CA LYS A 78 6.77 4.19 9.02
C LYS A 78 5.43 3.55 9.43
N LEU A 79 4.77 4.14 10.43
CA LEU A 79 3.45 3.73 10.88
C LEU A 79 2.37 3.81 9.76
N GLN A 80 2.48 4.79 8.87
CA GLN A 80 1.58 4.91 7.71
C GLN A 80 1.93 3.93 6.59
N GLU A 81 3.19 3.51 6.49
CA GLU A 81 3.64 2.55 5.48
C GLU A 81 3.13 1.16 5.83
N GLU A 82 3.26 0.73 7.08
CA GLU A 82 2.74 -0.56 7.55
C GLU A 82 1.21 -0.67 7.44
N GLU A 83 0.47 0.42 7.70
CA GLU A 83 -0.99 0.41 7.56
C GLU A 83 -1.42 0.41 6.08
N ARG A 84 -0.63 1.04 5.19
CA ARG A 84 -0.86 0.96 3.73
C ARG A 84 -0.58 -0.43 3.20
N GLU A 85 0.51 -1.06 3.60
CA GLU A 85 0.85 -2.43 3.18
C GLU A 85 -0.24 -3.42 3.57
N ARG A 86 -0.84 -3.29 4.76
CA ARG A 86 -1.97 -4.15 5.14
C ARG A 86 -3.22 -3.92 4.29
N ARG A 87 -3.48 -2.69 3.86
CA ARG A 87 -4.63 -2.37 2.98
C ARG A 87 -4.38 -2.82 1.55
N ASP A 88 -3.18 -2.62 1.03
CA ASP A 88 -2.82 -2.98 -0.34
C ASP A 88 -2.73 -4.52 -0.50
N ASN A 89 -2.26 -5.23 0.53
CA ASN A 89 -2.23 -6.70 0.56
C ASN A 89 -3.58 -7.33 0.92
N TYR A 90 -4.62 -6.54 1.16
CA TYR A 90 -5.94 -7.07 1.47
C TYR A 90 -6.53 -7.76 0.25
N THR A 91 -6.54 -9.10 0.27
CA THR A 91 -7.20 -9.91 -0.75
C THR A 91 -8.58 -10.29 -0.24
N PRO A 92 -9.67 -9.85 -0.89
CA PRO A 92 -11.01 -10.25 -0.50
C PRO A 92 -11.22 -11.75 -0.76
N GLU A 93 -12.13 -12.37 -0.01
CA GLU A 93 -12.46 -13.80 -0.17
C GLU A 93 -13.09 -14.12 -1.53
N VAL A 94 -13.87 -13.16 -2.07
CA VAL A 94 -14.52 -13.29 -3.38
C VAL A 94 -13.91 -12.27 -4.33
N SER A 95 -13.46 -12.74 -5.49
CA SER A 95 -12.93 -11.87 -6.51
C SER A 95 -14.09 -11.07 -7.14
N VAL A 96 -13.85 -9.80 -7.48
CA VAL A 96 -14.88 -8.98 -8.14
C VAL A 96 -15.30 -9.60 -9.47
N TYR A 97 -14.38 -10.28 -10.16
CA TYR A 97 -14.61 -10.94 -11.45
C TYR A 97 -15.71 -12.01 -11.40
N ASP A 98 -15.81 -12.79 -10.31
CA ASP A 98 -16.79 -13.87 -10.20
C ASP A 98 -18.23 -13.33 -10.13
N THR A 99 -18.39 -12.08 -9.72
CA THR A 99 -19.70 -11.41 -9.60
C THR A 99 -20.05 -10.53 -10.81
N LEU A 100 -19.09 -10.26 -11.70
CA LEU A 100 -19.32 -9.43 -12.89
C LEU A 100 -19.96 -10.27 -13.99
N SER A 101 -21.24 -10.01 -14.28
CA SER A 101 -21.88 -10.49 -15.50
C SER A 101 -21.36 -9.67 -16.70
N ILE A 102 -20.33 -10.19 -17.37
CA ILE A 102 -19.78 -9.56 -18.58
C ILE A 102 -20.72 -9.85 -19.75
N GLU A 103 -21.39 -8.82 -20.27
CA GLU A 103 -22.10 -8.91 -21.54
C GLU A 103 -21.08 -8.84 -22.69
N LEU A 104 -20.99 -9.92 -23.47
CA LEU A 104 -20.08 -10.00 -24.61
C LEU A 104 -20.78 -9.56 -25.89
N CYS A 105 -20.07 -8.78 -26.70
CA CYS A 105 -20.50 -8.44 -28.05
C CYS A 105 -20.50 -9.71 -28.94
N PRO A 106 -21.34 -9.80 -29.98
CA PRO A 106 -21.45 -11.02 -30.81
C PRO A 106 -20.11 -11.41 -31.46
N ILE A 107 -19.35 -10.42 -31.93
CA ILE A 107 -18.06 -10.61 -32.60
C ILE A 107 -17.01 -11.18 -31.63
N THR A 108 -17.02 -10.77 -30.36
CA THR A 108 -16.10 -11.29 -29.36
C THR A 108 -16.46 -12.72 -28.93
N GLN A 109 -17.74 -13.10 -28.97
CA GLN A 109 -18.15 -14.50 -28.76
C GLN A 109 -17.67 -15.42 -29.90
N GLU A 110 -17.81 -15.00 -31.15
CA GLU A 110 -17.33 -15.76 -32.32
C GLU A 110 -15.80 -15.92 -32.30
N MET A 111 -15.08 -14.85 -31.97
CA MET A 111 -13.63 -14.89 -31.77
C MET A 111 -13.24 -15.92 -30.70
N LEU A 112 -13.91 -15.92 -29.54
CA LEU A 112 -13.63 -16.87 -28.46
C LEU A 112 -13.93 -18.33 -28.86
N GLN A 113 -15.03 -18.58 -29.58
CA GLN A 113 -15.36 -19.91 -30.09
C GLN A 113 -14.30 -20.44 -31.07
N SER A 114 -13.74 -19.59 -31.93
CA SER A 114 -12.68 -19.98 -32.86
C SER A 114 -11.35 -20.31 -32.15
N MET A 115 -11.05 -19.65 -31.03
CA MET A 115 -9.84 -19.90 -30.23
C MET A 115 -10.00 -21.13 -29.32
N LEU A 116 -11.19 -21.34 -28.76
CA LEU A 116 -11.49 -22.52 -27.93
C LEU A 116 -11.54 -23.82 -28.75
N SER A 117 -11.96 -23.76 -30.01
CA SER A 117 -11.94 -24.92 -30.91
C SER A 117 -10.54 -25.34 -31.36
N SER A 118 -9.55 -24.44 -31.27
CA SER A 118 -8.15 -24.72 -31.61
C SER A 118 -7.28 -25.09 -30.39
N ILE A 119 -7.65 -24.64 -29.19
CA ILE A 119 -7.06 -25.08 -27.92
C ILE A 119 -7.80 -26.34 -27.49
N GLY A 120 -7.28 -27.52 -27.86
CA GLY A 120 -7.88 -28.82 -27.53
C GLY A 120 -8.37 -28.91 -26.08
N ASN A 121 -9.62 -29.37 -25.93
CA ASN A 121 -10.37 -29.52 -24.69
C ASN A 121 -9.49 -29.76 -23.44
N LEU A 122 -9.42 -28.78 -22.54
CA LEU A 122 -9.01 -29.04 -21.16
C LEU A 122 -10.05 -29.99 -20.54
N PRO A 123 -9.62 -31.03 -19.80
CA PRO A 123 -10.56 -31.97 -19.21
C PRO A 123 -11.27 -31.32 -18.02
N GLU A 124 -12.50 -30.88 -18.22
CA GLU A 124 -13.48 -30.82 -17.14
C GLU A 124 -13.82 -32.27 -16.76
N LEU A 125 -13.12 -32.84 -15.78
CA LEU A 125 -13.52 -34.13 -15.21
C LEU A 125 -14.65 -33.90 -14.21
N PRO A 126 -15.88 -34.38 -14.47
CA PRO A 126 -16.87 -34.48 -13.41
C PRO A 126 -16.35 -35.50 -12.38
N THR A 127 -16.22 -35.06 -11.13
CA THR A 127 -15.70 -35.87 -10.00
C THR A 127 -16.49 -37.17 -9.76
N SER A 128 -17.69 -37.28 -10.32
CA SER A 128 -18.50 -38.51 -10.31
C SER A 128 -17.87 -39.67 -11.10
N LEU A 129 -17.17 -39.40 -12.20
CA LEU A 129 -16.52 -40.45 -13.00
C LEU A 129 -15.21 -40.97 -12.36
N LEU A 130 -14.51 -40.13 -11.60
CA LEU A 130 -13.31 -40.54 -10.86
C LEU A 130 -13.63 -41.51 -9.72
N LEU A 131 -14.77 -41.34 -9.04
CA LEU A 131 -15.20 -42.22 -7.96
C LEU A 131 -15.59 -43.62 -8.49
N LEU A 132 -16.25 -43.68 -9.66
CA LEU A 132 -16.57 -44.94 -10.34
C LEU A 132 -15.30 -45.64 -10.86
N ALA A 133 -14.32 -44.89 -11.40
CA ALA A 133 -13.05 -45.46 -11.82
C ALA A 133 -12.22 -46.00 -10.63
N TRP A 134 -12.22 -45.30 -9.49
CA TRP A 134 -11.55 -45.75 -8.26
C TRP A 134 -12.25 -46.95 -7.62
N LEU A 135 -13.58 -46.98 -7.60
CA LEU A 135 -14.35 -48.14 -7.12
C LEU A 135 -14.19 -49.35 -8.04
N GLY A 136 -14.18 -49.17 -9.36
CA GLY A 136 -13.99 -50.24 -10.33
C GLY A 136 -12.62 -50.91 -10.22
N THR A 137 -11.55 -50.12 -10.10
CA THR A 137 -10.19 -50.66 -9.88
C THR A 137 -10.04 -51.31 -8.50
N LYS A 138 -10.67 -50.75 -7.46
CA LYS A 138 -10.64 -51.33 -6.11
C LYS A 138 -11.41 -52.66 -6.01
N LEU A 139 -12.51 -52.80 -6.75
CA LEU A 139 -13.27 -54.06 -6.84
C LEU A 139 -12.52 -55.14 -7.64
N GLN A 140 -11.82 -54.77 -8.72
CA GLN A 140 -11.00 -55.70 -9.50
C GLN A 140 -9.85 -56.28 -8.64
N ILE A 141 -9.16 -55.44 -7.87
CA ILE A 141 -8.08 -55.86 -6.96
C ILE A 141 -8.60 -56.78 -5.83
N LEU A 142 -9.85 -56.57 -5.37
CA LEU A 142 -10.47 -57.43 -4.36
C LEU A 142 -10.92 -58.79 -4.91
N LEU A 143 -11.31 -58.87 -6.18
CA LEU A 143 -11.72 -60.12 -6.85
C LEU A 143 -10.53 -61.01 -7.26
N ASP A 144 -9.34 -60.42 -7.45
CA ASP A 144 -8.11 -61.15 -7.75
C ASP A 144 -7.36 -61.65 -6.50
N HIS A 145 -7.82 -61.30 -5.28
CA HIS A 145 -7.24 -61.77 -4.00
C HIS A 145 -7.96 -63.01 -3.41
N GLU A 146 -9.02 -63.51 -4.04
CA GLU A 146 -9.73 -64.76 -3.65
C GLU A 146 -9.54 -65.92 -4.66
N ARG A 147 -8.49 -65.88 -5.47
CA ARG A 147 -8.04 -67.04 -6.26
C ARG A 147 -6.60 -67.43 -5.96
#